data_AF-A0A9W8ZFH6-F1
#
_entry.id   AF-A0A9W8ZFH6-F1
#
_cell.length_a   1.000
_cell.length_b   1.000
_cell.length_c   1.000
_cell.angle_alpha   90.00
_cell.angle_beta   90.00
_cell.angle_gamma   90.00
#
_symmetry.space_group_name_H-M   'P 1'
#
loop_
_entity.id
_entity.type
_entity.pdbx_description
1 polymer ?
#
loop_
_entity_poly.entity_id
_entity_poly.type
_entity_poly.pdbx_seq_one_letter_code
_entity_poly.pdbx_strand_id
1 'polypeptide(L)'
;MTSAYYLAKPPNKPSSGQPKMSSSVPLDEIPTLTLLYNLKKIEPTAGSSPEYTPNAAYNDRISVIRQDITTLAVDSIVNAANTSLLGGGGVDGAIHRAAGPELLDECGTLGGCETGSAKITDGYELPADKIIHAVGPIYWNKNKDEAARLLAGCYKTSLQLAVDNGCKSIAFSALSTGVYGYPSGEASLVALETVRKFFEENEKADELDRVIFCNFLQKDEDAYFENIPNFFPPATAETEIETETTDELEYDTEDEQDGVQSTEATTEMLSQLPDAPTDEPVDIDHAEQPSQKKQKTEEGLDDDFIVVDREDEDITKSKSEL
;
A
#
# COMPACT_ATOMS: atom_id res chain seq x y z
N MET A 1 -28.50 -20.27 66.59
CA MET A 1 -29.17 -20.09 65.29
C MET A 1 -28.11 -19.71 64.28
N THR A 2 -27.96 -20.58 63.30
CA THR A 2 -27.04 -20.59 62.16
C THR A 2 -27.35 -19.47 61.18
N SER A 3 -26.33 -18.81 60.64
CA SER A 3 -26.22 -18.58 59.18
C SER A 3 -24.83 -18.07 58.83
N ALA A 4 -24.03 -18.94 58.21
CA ALA A 4 -22.78 -18.59 57.54
C ALA A 4 -23.12 -18.32 56.07
N TYR A 5 -22.82 -17.11 55.58
CA TYR A 5 -22.92 -16.80 54.15
C TYR A 5 -21.62 -17.19 53.46
N TYR A 6 -21.71 -18.20 52.61
CA TYR A 6 -20.71 -18.57 51.62
C TYR A 6 -20.63 -17.47 50.54
N LEU A 7 -19.44 -16.90 50.33
CA LEU A 7 -19.12 -16.15 49.10
C LEU A 7 -18.72 -17.17 48.02
N ALA A 8 -19.60 -17.36 47.04
CA ALA A 8 -19.31 -18.15 45.86
C ALA A 8 -18.27 -17.43 44.98
N LYS A 9 -17.19 -18.14 44.60
CA LYS A 9 -16.30 -17.71 43.51
C LYS A 9 -17.11 -17.64 42.21
N PRO A 10 -16.90 -16.63 41.35
CA PRO A 10 -17.54 -16.61 40.04
C PRO A 10 -17.07 -17.82 39.21
N PRO A 11 -17.93 -18.39 38.35
CA PRO A 11 -17.55 -19.51 37.51
C PRO A 11 -16.43 -19.08 36.54
N ASN A 12 -15.38 -19.91 36.46
CA ASN A 12 -14.39 -19.82 35.39
C ASN A 12 -15.13 -19.87 34.05
N LYS A 13 -15.16 -18.73 33.36
CA LYS A 13 -15.57 -18.67 31.96
C LYS A 13 -14.50 -19.47 31.19
N PRO A 14 -14.86 -20.52 30.44
CA PRO A 14 -13.90 -21.10 29.51
C PRO A 14 -13.46 -19.97 28.56
N SER A 15 -12.14 -19.82 28.42
CA SER A 15 -11.51 -18.93 27.46
C SER A 15 -12.21 -19.11 26.11
N SER A 16 -12.96 -18.09 25.69
CA SER A 16 -13.44 -17.98 24.33
C SER A 16 -12.23 -18.08 23.42
N GLY A 17 -12.36 -18.92 22.38
CA GLY A 17 -11.27 -19.24 21.47
C GLY A 17 -10.54 -18.00 21.00
N GLN A 18 -9.22 -18.11 20.94
CA GLN A 18 -8.42 -17.20 20.13
C GLN A 18 -9.10 -17.08 18.76
N PRO A 19 -9.21 -15.87 18.19
CA PRO A 19 -9.61 -15.76 16.79
C PRO A 19 -8.69 -16.68 16.00
N LYS A 20 -9.28 -17.54 15.15
CA LYS A 20 -8.51 -18.26 14.14
C LYS A 20 -7.70 -17.19 13.41
N MET A 21 -6.37 -17.23 13.55
CA MET A 21 -5.49 -16.55 12.61
C MET A 21 -6.01 -16.92 11.22
N SER A 22 -6.40 -15.93 10.43
CA SER A 22 -6.58 -16.15 9.00
C SER A 22 -5.31 -16.83 8.50
N SER A 23 -5.47 -17.88 7.69
CA SER A 23 -4.31 -18.51 7.07
C SER A 23 -3.56 -17.43 6.31
N SER A 24 -2.29 -17.20 6.67
CA SER A 24 -1.43 -16.29 5.93
C SER A 24 -1.30 -16.76 4.48
N VAL A 25 -1.22 -15.84 3.54
CA VAL A 25 -0.97 -16.13 2.12
C VAL A 25 0.55 -16.02 1.87
N PRO A 26 1.26 -17.11 1.60
CA PRO A 26 2.69 -17.08 1.30
C PRO A 26 2.98 -16.50 -0.08
N LEU A 27 4.20 -15.98 -0.26
CA LEU A 27 4.63 -15.30 -1.48
C LEU A 27 4.52 -16.15 -2.77
N ASP A 28 4.73 -17.46 -2.67
CA ASP A 28 4.69 -18.41 -3.78
C ASP A 28 3.26 -18.71 -4.28
N GLU A 29 2.24 -18.49 -3.45
CA GLU A 29 0.83 -18.55 -3.84
C GLU A 29 0.35 -17.29 -4.59
N ILE A 30 1.13 -16.21 -4.58
CA ILE A 30 0.77 -14.94 -5.23
C ILE A 30 1.21 -14.97 -6.71
N PRO A 31 0.27 -14.88 -7.68
CA PRO A 31 0.59 -15.02 -9.10
C PRO A 31 1.43 -13.85 -9.63
N THR A 32 2.40 -14.15 -10.50
CA THR A 32 3.20 -13.14 -11.24
C THR A 32 2.44 -12.65 -12.48
N LEU A 33 2.86 -11.53 -13.06
CA LEU A 33 2.29 -11.07 -14.33
C LEU A 33 2.49 -12.10 -15.44
N THR A 34 3.65 -12.77 -15.50
CA THR A 34 3.90 -13.85 -16.46
C THR A 34 2.82 -14.94 -16.37
N LEU A 35 2.47 -15.38 -15.16
CA LEU A 35 1.40 -16.35 -14.97
C LEU A 35 0.04 -15.77 -15.39
N LEU A 36 -0.27 -14.53 -15.02
CA LEU A 36 -1.54 -13.89 -15.39
C LEU A 36 -1.70 -13.70 -16.91
N TYR A 37 -0.62 -13.37 -17.63
CA TYR A 37 -0.60 -13.32 -19.08
C TYR A 37 -0.80 -14.70 -19.72
N ASN A 38 -0.09 -15.71 -19.23
CA ASN A 38 -0.24 -17.10 -19.71
C ASN A 38 -1.66 -17.63 -19.52
N LEU A 39 -2.31 -17.25 -18.42
CA LEU A 39 -3.70 -17.59 -18.11
C LEU A 39 -4.73 -16.68 -18.82
N LYS A 40 -4.28 -15.70 -19.61
CA LYS A 40 -5.12 -14.71 -20.30
C LYS A 40 -6.07 -13.96 -19.34
N LYS A 41 -5.58 -13.69 -18.13
CA LYS A 41 -6.26 -12.85 -17.12
C LYS A 41 -6.01 -11.37 -17.35
N ILE A 42 -4.88 -11.04 -17.95
CA ILE A 42 -4.54 -9.70 -18.44
C ILE A 42 -4.31 -9.83 -19.94
N GLU A 43 -4.89 -8.92 -20.72
CA GLU A 43 -4.74 -8.87 -22.16
C GLU A 43 -3.83 -7.70 -22.58
N PRO A 44 -3.03 -7.84 -23.66
CA PRO A 44 -2.24 -6.72 -24.19
C PRO A 44 -3.12 -5.54 -24.61
N THR A 45 -2.61 -4.31 -24.49
CA THR A 45 -3.35 -3.11 -24.93
C THR A 45 -3.68 -3.19 -26.42
N ALA A 46 -4.98 -3.23 -26.74
CA ALA A 46 -5.44 -3.33 -28.11
C ALA A 46 -5.24 -1.99 -28.85
N GLY A 47 -4.32 -1.96 -29.82
CA GLY A 47 -4.24 -0.88 -30.82
C GLY A 47 -3.34 0.31 -30.46
N SER A 48 -2.57 0.26 -29.39
CA SER A 48 -1.47 1.20 -29.11
C SER A 48 -0.19 0.45 -28.78
N SER A 49 0.96 0.98 -29.22
CA SER A 49 2.25 0.49 -28.75
C SER A 49 2.38 0.75 -27.25
N PRO A 50 2.87 -0.23 -26.46
CA PRO A 50 3.12 -0.01 -25.04
C PRO A 50 4.14 1.10 -24.84
N GLU A 51 4.08 1.78 -23.70
CA GLU A 51 4.99 2.89 -23.37
C GLU A 51 6.40 2.38 -23.08
N TYR A 52 6.51 1.15 -22.57
CA TYR A 52 7.77 0.50 -22.22
C TYR A 52 8.01 -0.76 -23.07
N THR A 53 9.27 -1.18 -23.16
CA THR A 53 9.65 -2.44 -23.82
C THR A 53 9.29 -3.65 -22.94
N PRO A 54 8.93 -4.81 -23.55
CA PRO A 54 8.71 -6.04 -22.80
C PRO A 54 9.98 -6.51 -22.09
N ASN A 55 9.82 -7.08 -20.89
CA ASN A 55 10.91 -7.65 -20.10
C ASN A 55 10.34 -8.80 -19.24
N ALA A 56 10.74 -10.05 -19.55
CA ALA A 56 10.25 -11.24 -18.86
C ALA A 56 10.64 -11.25 -17.37
N ALA A 57 11.88 -10.87 -17.06
CA ALA A 57 12.37 -10.82 -15.69
C ALA A 57 11.56 -9.81 -14.83
N TYR A 58 11.15 -8.68 -15.40
CA TYR A 58 10.27 -7.74 -14.68
C TYR A 58 8.87 -8.31 -14.49
N ASN A 59 8.32 -8.99 -15.50
CA ASN A 59 6.99 -9.60 -15.41
C ASN A 59 6.91 -10.70 -14.32
N ASP A 60 8.01 -11.43 -14.08
CA ASP A 60 8.11 -12.41 -12.98
C ASP A 60 8.24 -11.77 -11.59
N ARG A 61 8.64 -10.50 -11.53
CA ARG A 61 8.84 -9.75 -10.29
C ARG A 61 7.66 -8.86 -9.91
N ILE A 62 6.64 -8.74 -10.77
CA ILE A 62 5.40 -8.01 -10.48
C ILE A 62 4.25 -8.98 -10.24
N SER A 63 3.44 -8.69 -9.22
CA SER A 63 2.19 -9.38 -8.91
C SER A 63 1.06 -8.38 -8.72
N VAL A 64 -0.15 -8.76 -9.11
CA VAL A 64 -1.39 -8.04 -8.77
C VAL A 64 -2.38 -9.04 -8.21
N ILE A 65 -2.95 -8.69 -7.06
CA ILE A 65 -3.90 -9.54 -6.34
C ILE A 65 -4.93 -8.67 -5.63
N ARG A 66 -6.14 -9.17 -5.47
CA ARG A 66 -7.13 -8.60 -4.54
C ARG A 66 -7.18 -9.43 -3.26
N GLN A 67 -6.67 -8.87 -2.16
CA GLN A 67 -6.54 -9.57 -0.90
C GLN A 67 -6.48 -8.61 0.30
N ASP A 68 -6.77 -9.09 1.51
CA ASP A 68 -6.42 -8.38 2.74
C ASP A 68 -4.90 -8.40 2.93
N ILE A 69 -4.28 -7.22 2.78
CA ILE A 69 -2.83 -7.05 2.86
C ILE A 69 -2.24 -7.51 4.20
N THR A 70 -3.01 -7.51 5.29
CA THR A 70 -2.56 -7.95 6.62
C THR A 70 -2.33 -9.46 6.70
N THR A 71 -2.76 -10.22 5.69
CA THR A 71 -2.61 -11.67 5.62
C THR A 71 -1.38 -12.12 4.82
N LEU A 72 -0.70 -11.22 4.11
CA LEU A 72 0.42 -11.58 3.24
C LEU A 72 1.68 -11.87 4.05
N ALA A 73 2.25 -13.06 3.88
CA ALA A 73 3.56 -13.42 4.43
C ALA A 73 4.66 -13.01 3.44
N VAL A 74 5.07 -11.74 3.54
CA VAL A 74 6.07 -11.06 2.69
C VAL A 74 6.99 -10.21 3.57
N ASP A 75 8.17 -9.84 3.10
CA ASP A 75 9.14 -9.14 3.96
C ASP A 75 8.66 -7.75 4.38
N SER A 76 7.89 -7.06 3.52
CA SER A 76 7.31 -5.77 3.86
C SER A 76 5.94 -5.54 3.23
N ILE A 77 5.05 -4.90 3.99
CA ILE A 77 3.79 -4.35 3.46
C ILE A 77 3.81 -2.82 3.56
N VAL A 78 3.13 -2.14 2.63
CA VAL A 78 3.04 -0.68 2.58
C VAL A 78 1.65 -0.24 3.02
N ASN A 79 1.62 0.45 4.16
CA ASN A 79 0.43 1.06 4.73
C ASN A 79 0.14 2.41 4.07
N ALA A 80 -1.12 2.66 3.68
CA ALA A 80 -1.63 3.97 3.32
C ALA A 80 -1.94 4.80 4.60
N ALA A 81 -0.89 5.36 5.19
CA ALA A 81 -0.96 6.07 6.46
C ALA A 81 -1.35 7.55 6.29
N ASN A 82 -1.61 8.21 7.42
CA ASN A 82 -1.74 9.66 7.52
C ASN A 82 -0.48 10.29 8.17
N THR A 83 -0.36 11.62 8.12
CA THR A 83 0.86 12.33 8.56
C THR A 83 1.25 12.10 10.03
N SER A 84 0.31 11.68 10.90
CA SER A 84 0.62 11.38 12.30
C SER A 84 1.31 10.02 12.49
N LEU A 85 1.09 9.06 11.57
CA LEU A 85 1.43 7.64 11.70
C LEU A 85 0.77 6.90 12.88
N LEU A 86 -0.18 7.52 13.58
CA LEU A 86 -0.80 6.96 14.78
C LEU A 86 -2.08 6.15 14.47
N GLY A 87 -2.14 5.55 13.29
CA GLY A 87 -3.29 4.83 12.77
C GLY A 87 -4.44 5.72 12.30
N GLY A 88 -5.53 5.06 11.91
CA GLY A 88 -6.72 5.69 11.33
C GLY A 88 -7.80 4.66 10.97
N GLY A 89 -8.66 5.01 10.01
CA GLY A 89 -9.62 4.08 9.42
C GLY A 89 -9.04 3.28 8.24
N GLY A 90 -9.89 2.54 7.53
CA GLY A 90 -9.50 1.80 6.32
C GLY A 90 -8.35 0.79 6.54
N VAL A 91 -7.44 0.72 5.58
CA VAL A 91 -6.29 -0.21 5.63
C VAL A 91 -5.31 0.13 6.76
N ASP A 92 -5.15 1.41 7.10
CA ASP A 92 -4.30 1.87 8.21
C ASP A 92 -4.79 1.29 9.54
N GLY A 93 -6.09 1.43 9.80
CA GLY A 93 -6.72 0.81 10.96
C GLY A 93 -6.67 -0.71 10.96
N ALA A 94 -6.80 -1.35 9.80
CA ALA A 94 -6.68 -2.81 9.68
C ALA A 94 -5.27 -3.29 10.04
N ILE A 95 -4.23 -2.64 9.51
CA ILE A 95 -2.83 -2.93 9.80
C ILE A 95 -2.53 -2.72 11.29
N HIS A 96 -2.94 -1.60 11.88
CA HIS A 96 -2.74 -1.36 13.31
C HIS A 96 -3.43 -2.40 14.21
N ARG A 97 -4.64 -2.84 13.86
CA ARG A 97 -5.32 -3.90 14.62
C ARG A 97 -4.65 -5.26 14.48
N ALA A 98 -4.12 -5.58 13.31
CA ALA A 98 -3.49 -6.86 13.02
C ALA A 98 -2.03 -6.96 13.49
N ALA A 99 -1.30 -5.84 13.54
CA ALA A 99 0.07 -5.78 14.06
C ALA A 99 0.14 -5.77 15.59
N GLY A 100 -0.92 -5.31 16.27
CA GLY A 100 -0.96 -5.19 17.73
C GLY A 100 -0.54 -3.80 18.24
N PRO A 101 -0.70 -3.54 19.55
CA PRO A 101 -0.48 -2.22 20.15
C PRO A 101 0.97 -1.73 20.06
N GLU A 102 1.95 -2.63 19.99
CA GLU A 102 3.38 -2.31 19.89
C GLU A 102 3.71 -1.48 18.65
N LEU A 103 2.96 -1.66 17.55
CA LEU A 103 3.10 -0.82 16.36
C LEU A 103 2.85 0.66 16.66
N LEU A 104 1.82 0.95 17.47
CA LEU A 104 1.50 2.34 17.82
C LEU A 104 2.62 2.97 18.67
N ASP A 105 3.22 2.19 19.57
CA ASP A 105 4.33 2.65 20.40
C ASP A 105 5.55 3.02 19.54
N GLU A 106 5.93 2.18 18.57
CA GLU A 106 7.03 2.48 17.65
C GLU A 106 6.71 3.67 16.73
N CYS A 107 5.50 3.71 16.15
CA CYS A 107 5.05 4.86 15.35
C CYS A 107 5.15 6.18 16.14
N GLY A 108 4.85 6.15 17.43
CA GLY A 108 4.99 7.29 18.33
C GLY A 108 6.42 7.85 18.43
N THR A 109 7.43 7.01 18.17
CA THR A 109 8.85 7.43 18.17
C THR A 109 9.29 8.10 16.87
N LEU A 110 8.56 7.91 15.76
CA LEU A 110 8.96 8.36 14.43
C LEU A 110 8.73 9.86 14.18
N GLY A 111 7.85 10.51 14.96
CA GLY A 111 7.54 11.94 14.79
C GLY A 111 6.75 12.27 13.52
N GLY A 112 5.85 11.37 13.08
CA GLY A 112 5.01 11.55 11.89
C GLY A 112 5.75 11.34 10.56
N CYS A 113 5.09 11.58 9.44
CA CYS A 113 5.68 11.50 8.09
C CYS A 113 5.12 12.58 7.17
N GLU A 114 5.98 13.15 6.33
CA GLU A 114 5.56 14.12 5.32
C GLU A 114 4.81 13.45 4.18
N THR A 115 3.84 14.17 3.60
CA THR A 115 3.14 13.72 2.40
C THR A 115 4.14 13.52 1.26
N GLY A 116 4.02 12.40 0.55
CA GLY A 116 4.90 12.02 -0.54
C GLY A 116 6.17 11.30 -0.11
N SER A 117 6.21 10.81 1.13
CA SER A 117 7.32 10.03 1.68
C SER A 117 6.79 8.85 2.50
N ALA A 118 7.70 8.07 3.07
CA ALA A 118 7.39 6.91 3.89
C ALA A 118 8.39 6.72 5.04
N LYS A 119 7.99 5.97 6.07
CA LYS A 119 8.85 5.51 7.19
C LYS A 119 8.62 4.02 7.46
N ILE A 120 9.60 3.35 8.06
CA ILE A 120 9.55 1.90 8.29
C ILE A 120 9.51 1.58 9.79
N THR A 121 8.81 0.49 10.13
CA THR A 121 8.66 -0.10 11.47
C THR A 121 8.73 -1.63 11.37
N ASP A 122 8.77 -2.31 12.52
CA ASP A 122 8.59 -3.77 12.60
C ASP A 122 7.13 -4.18 12.30
N GLY A 123 6.93 -5.41 11.81
CA GLY A 123 5.61 -5.96 11.48
C GLY A 123 4.83 -6.56 12.66
N TYR A 124 5.50 -6.80 13.79
CA TYR A 124 4.91 -7.31 15.03
C TYR A 124 4.11 -8.61 14.87
N GLU A 125 2.80 -8.59 15.12
CA GLU A 125 1.93 -9.77 15.01
C GLU A 125 1.55 -10.11 13.55
N LEU A 126 1.91 -9.28 12.58
CA LEU A 126 1.65 -9.56 11.17
C LEU A 126 2.52 -10.73 10.65
N PRO A 127 2.05 -11.46 9.63
CA PRO A 127 2.89 -12.37 8.87
C PRO A 127 4.05 -11.69 8.13
N ALA A 128 3.96 -10.38 7.91
CA ALA A 128 5.00 -9.59 7.27
C ALA A 128 6.03 -9.09 8.27
N ASP A 129 7.32 -9.07 7.89
CA ASP A 129 8.40 -8.72 8.81
C ASP A 129 8.46 -7.22 9.12
N LYS A 130 8.09 -6.37 8.15
CA LYS A 130 8.17 -4.90 8.23
C LYS A 130 6.89 -4.24 7.73
N ILE A 131 6.62 -3.05 8.25
CA ILE A 131 5.58 -2.16 7.73
C ILE A 131 6.23 -0.86 7.26
N ILE A 132 5.95 -0.47 6.02
CA ILE A 132 6.34 0.82 5.46
C ILE A 132 5.10 1.73 5.43
N HIS A 133 5.11 2.77 6.25
CA HIS A 133 4.02 3.74 6.37
C HIS A 133 4.21 4.86 5.37
N ALA A 134 3.45 4.84 4.26
CA ALA A 134 3.51 5.84 3.22
C ALA A 134 2.34 6.84 3.34
N VAL A 135 2.65 8.14 3.26
CA VAL A 135 1.64 9.20 3.38
C VAL A 135 1.33 9.79 2.02
N GLY A 136 0.28 9.26 1.39
CA GLY A 136 -0.18 9.73 0.07
C GLY A 136 -0.84 11.11 0.10
N PRO A 137 -0.97 11.79 -1.05
CA PRO A 137 -1.66 13.07 -1.15
C PRO A 137 -3.18 12.90 -1.00
N ILE A 138 -3.83 13.91 -0.41
CA ILE A 138 -5.28 14.12 -0.51
C ILE A 138 -5.55 14.78 -1.86
N TYR A 139 -6.16 14.04 -2.80
CA TYR A 139 -6.17 14.38 -4.22
C TYR A 139 -6.81 15.73 -4.51
N TRP A 140 -7.99 16.01 -3.96
CA TRP A 140 -8.72 17.26 -4.20
C TRP A 140 -8.10 18.52 -3.57
N ASN A 141 -7.10 18.36 -2.70
CA ASN A 141 -6.35 19.47 -2.10
C ASN A 141 -5.08 19.82 -2.89
N LYS A 142 -4.81 19.10 -3.98
CA LYS A 142 -3.60 19.21 -4.79
C LYS A 142 -3.96 19.42 -6.25
N ASN A 143 -3.09 20.09 -6.99
CA ASN A 143 -3.18 20.02 -8.45
C ASN A 143 -2.70 18.64 -8.93
N LYS A 144 -3.07 18.24 -10.15
CA LYS A 144 -2.79 16.89 -10.67
C LYS A 144 -1.29 16.56 -10.66
N ASP A 145 -0.45 17.48 -11.11
CA ASP A 145 1.00 17.25 -11.20
C ASP A 145 1.64 17.11 -9.81
N GLU A 146 1.22 17.93 -8.85
CA GLU A 146 1.67 17.84 -7.47
C GLU A 146 1.21 16.53 -6.81
N ALA A 147 -0.04 16.13 -7.04
CA ALA A 147 -0.57 14.86 -6.53
C ALA A 147 0.21 13.67 -7.10
N ALA A 148 0.46 13.65 -8.41
CA ALA A 148 1.24 12.61 -9.06
C ALA A 148 2.67 12.54 -8.51
N ARG A 149 3.35 13.69 -8.36
CA ARG A 149 4.70 13.76 -7.79
C ARG A 149 4.76 13.24 -6.34
N LEU A 150 3.78 13.60 -5.52
CA LEU A 150 3.71 13.14 -4.13
C LEU A 150 3.42 11.63 -4.07
N LEU A 151 2.46 11.14 -4.86
CA LEU A 151 2.17 9.71 -4.92
C LEU A 151 3.39 8.91 -5.40
N ALA A 152 4.08 9.34 -6.46
CA ALA A 152 5.33 8.74 -6.92
C ALA A 152 6.40 8.75 -5.82
N GLY A 153 6.50 9.83 -5.03
CA GLY A 153 7.40 9.91 -3.87
C GLY A 153 7.12 8.83 -2.82
N CYS A 154 5.86 8.47 -2.59
CA CYS A 154 5.47 7.39 -1.68
C CYS A 154 6.02 6.04 -2.16
N TYR A 155 5.77 5.69 -3.42
CA TYR A 155 6.27 4.43 -4.01
C TYR A 155 7.80 4.40 -4.02
N LYS A 156 8.45 5.46 -4.50
CA LYS A 156 9.91 5.55 -4.57
C LYS A 156 10.57 5.40 -3.20
N THR A 157 10.08 6.13 -2.19
CA THR A 157 10.64 6.05 -0.83
C THR A 157 10.40 4.67 -0.22
N SER A 158 9.24 4.06 -0.47
CA SER A 158 8.92 2.73 0.05
C SER A 158 9.80 1.65 -0.55
N LEU A 159 9.99 1.65 -1.88
CA LEU A 159 10.90 0.73 -2.56
C LEU A 159 12.33 0.87 -2.04
N GLN A 160 12.79 2.11 -1.85
CA GLN A 160 14.12 2.39 -1.31
C GLN A 160 14.27 1.89 0.12
N LEU A 161 13.28 2.11 0.98
CA LEU A 161 13.28 1.61 2.36
C LEU A 161 13.30 0.07 2.41
N ALA A 162 12.57 -0.60 1.53
CA ALA A 162 12.58 -2.06 1.46
C ALA A 162 13.99 -2.60 1.12
N VAL A 163 14.61 -2.12 0.04
CA VAL A 163 15.97 -2.57 -0.32
C VAL A 163 17.00 -2.21 0.74
N ASP A 164 16.94 -1.01 1.32
CA ASP A 164 17.90 -0.60 2.36
C ASP A 164 17.77 -1.37 3.67
N ASN A 165 16.64 -2.06 3.89
CA ASN A 165 16.40 -2.94 5.03
C ASN A 165 16.49 -4.43 4.67
N GLY A 166 16.95 -4.76 3.45
CA GLY A 166 17.15 -6.15 3.01
C GLY A 166 15.85 -6.92 2.74
N CYS A 167 14.73 -6.22 2.60
CA CYS A 167 13.48 -6.82 2.15
C CYS A 167 13.59 -7.17 0.67
N LYS A 168 13.23 -8.40 0.31
CA LYS A 168 13.18 -8.90 -1.07
C LYS A 168 11.77 -8.87 -1.66
N SER A 169 10.76 -8.77 -0.81
CA SER A 169 9.37 -8.67 -1.20
C SER A 169 8.67 -7.48 -0.54
N ILE A 170 7.87 -6.77 -1.34
CA ILE A 170 7.11 -5.60 -0.90
C ILE A 170 5.70 -5.64 -1.49
N ALA A 171 4.68 -5.50 -0.64
CA ALA A 171 3.29 -5.40 -1.06
C ALA A 171 2.71 -4.01 -0.80
N PHE A 172 2.18 -3.36 -1.82
CA PHE A 172 1.53 -2.06 -1.72
C PHE A 172 0.02 -2.21 -1.55
N SER A 173 -0.54 -1.56 -0.53
CA SER A 173 -1.98 -1.25 -0.52
C SER A 173 -2.30 -0.17 -1.56
N ALA A 174 -3.59 0.01 -1.89
CA ALA A 174 -4.02 1.03 -2.85
C ALA A 174 -3.89 2.46 -2.26
N LEU A 175 -2.69 3.05 -2.41
CA LEU A 175 -2.34 4.35 -1.83
C LEU A 175 -3.24 5.48 -2.39
N SER A 176 -3.79 6.28 -1.48
CA SER A 176 -4.65 7.43 -1.76
C SER A 176 -5.99 7.19 -2.48
N THR A 177 -6.33 5.98 -2.94
CA THR A 177 -7.57 5.74 -3.74
C THR A 177 -8.83 5.49 -2.91
N GLY A 178 -8.69 5.46 -1.58
CA GLY A 178 -9.79 5.41 -0.61
C GLY A 178 -10.24 6.81 -0.17
N VAL A 179 -10.17 7.07 1.14
CA VAL A 179 -10.61 8.35 1.73
C VAL A 179 -9.88 9.57 1.16
N TYR A 180 -8.68 9.42 0.59
CA TYR A 180 -7.94 10.53 -0.04
C TYR A 180 -8.35 10.82 -1.49
N GLY A 181 -9.23 10.00 -2.08
CA GLY A 181 -9.96 10.27 -3.31
C GLY A 181 -9.15 10.32 -4.60
N TYR A 182 -7.95 9.75 -4.64
CA TYR A 182 -7.18 9.66 -5.88
C TYR A 182 -7.90 8.71 -6.86
N PRO A 183 -8.21 9.13 -8.10
CA PRO A 183 -8.83 8.24 -9.08
C PRO A 183 -7.98 7.00 -9.35
N SER A 184 -8.56 5.80 -9.23
CA SER A 184 -7.83 4.52 -9.35
C SER A 184 -7.06 4.37 -10.67
N GLY A 185 -7.65 4.81 -11.79
CA GLY A 185 -6.97 4.86 -13.08
C GLY A 185 -5.72 5.75 -13.08
N GLU A 186 -5.84 6.99 -12.57
CA GLU A 186 -4.69 7.91 -12.50
C GLU A 186 -3.63 7.44 -11.47
N ALA A 187 -4.06 6.84 -10.35
CA ALA A 187 -3.15 6.36 -9.30
C ALA A 187 -2.32 5.15 -9.76
N SER A 188 -2.95 4.20 -10.46
CA SER A 188 -2.27 3.00 -10.97
C SER A 188 -1.23 3.35 -12.04
N LEU A 189 -1.48 4.35 -12.89
CA LEU A 189 -0.47 4.88 -13.82
C LEU A 189 0.79 5.34 -13.06
N VAL A 190 0.63 6.17 -12.03
CA VAL A 190 1.74 6.68 -11.22
C VAL A 190 2.49 5.54 -10.51
N ALA A 191 1.75 4.57 -9.96
CA ALA A 191 2.32 3.42 -9.27
C ALA A 191 3.18 2.56 -10.21
N LEU A 192 2.61 2.16 -11.36
CA LEU A 192 3.26 1.31 -12.35
C LEU A 192 4.48 2.00 -12.96
N GLU A 193 4.35 3.27 -13.35
CA GLU A 193 5.46 4.06 -13.89
C GLU A 193 6.61 4.16 -12.87
N THR A 194 6.29 4.42 -11.60
CA THR A 194 7.32 4.58 -10.55
C THR A 194 8.05 3.27 -10.29
N VAL A 195 7.33 2.14 -10.23
CA VAL A 195 7.95 0.81 -10.03
C VAL A 195 8.78 0.42 -11.26
N ARG A 196 8.28 0.67 -12.48
CA ARG A 196 9.02 0.38 -13.71
C ARG A 196 10.34 1.15 -13.76
N LYS A 197 10.31 2.46 -13.50
CA LYS A 197 11.53 3.29 -13.43
C LYS A 197 12.46 2.87 -12.31
N PHE A 198 11.93 2.44 -11.16
CA PHE A 198 12.76 1.93 -10.09
C PHE A 198 13.58 0.71 -10.53
N PHE A 199 12.97 -0.22 -11.28
CA PHE A 199 13.70 -1.37 -11.83
C PHE A 199 14.74 -0.98 -12.89
N GLU A 200 14.46 0.02 -13.72
CA GLU A 200 15.39 0.45 -14.77
C GLU A 200 16.55 1.33 -14.26
N GLU A 201 16.31 2.13 -13.21
CA GLU A 201 17.22 3.20 -12.80
C GLU A 201 17.96 2.93 -11.48
N ASN A 202 17.47 2.03 -10.62
CA ASN A 202 18.07 1.80 -9.30
C ASN A 202 19.03 0.60 -9.31
N GLU A 203 20.28 0.82 -8.91
CA GLU A 203 21.32 -0.22 -8.85
C GLU A 203 20.98 -1.38 -7.88
N LYS A 204 20.16 -1.10 -6.87
CA LYS A 204 19.68 -2.12 -5.91
C LYS A 204 18.34 -2.73 -6.30
N ALA A 205 17.81 -2.40 -7.48
CA ALA A 205 16.54 -2.95 -7.93
C ALA A 205 16.54 -4.47 -7.82
N ASP A 206 17.60 -5.14 -8.28
CA ASP A 206 17.72 -6.61 -8.31
C ASP A 206 17.74 -7.30 -6.94
N GLU A 207 17.78 -6.53 -5.84
CA GLU A 207 17.60 -7.07 -4.49
C GLU A 207 16.11 -7.38 -4.18
N LEU A 208 15.16 -6.83 -4.95
CA LEU A 208 13.72 -7.10 -4.81
C LEU A 208 13.24 -8.23 -5.74
N ASP A 209 12.99 -9.40 -5.17
CA ASP A 209 12.40 -10.55 -5.86
C ASP A 209 10.92 -10.33 -6.25
N ARG A 210 10.15 -9.55 -5.46
CA ARG A 210 8.73 -9.30 -5.77
C ARG A 210 8.20 -7.93 -5.33
N VAL A 211 7.48 -7.26 -6.23
CA VAL A 211 6.61 -6.11 -5.93
C VAL A 211 5.16 -6.53 -6.18
N ILE A 212 4.30 -6.37 -5.18
CA ILE A 212 2.89 -6.81 -5.22
C ILE A 212 1.99 -5.60 -5.11
N PHE A 213 1.08 -5.41 -6.06
CA PHE A 213 -0.03 -4.46 -5.92
C PHE A 213 -1.22 -5.20 -5.31
N CYS A 214 -1.40 -5.05 -4.00
CA CYS A 214 -2.44 -5.71 -3.22
C CYS A 214 -3.67 -4.78 -3.11
N ASN A 215 -4.63 -5.00 -3.99
CA ASN A 215 -5.87 -4.25 -4.04
C ASN A 215 -6.89 -4.83 -3.04
N PHE A 216 -7.83 -4.00 -2.61
CA PHE A 216 -8.98 -4.45 -1.81
C PHE A 216 -10.28 -4.35 -2.60
N LEU A 217 -10.49 -3.23 -3.29
CA LEU A 217 -11.69 -3.00 -4.09
C LEU A 217 -11.46 -3.41 -5.55
N GLN A 218 -12.51 -3.93 -6.20
CA GLN A 218 -12.48 -4.30 -7.62
C GLN A 218 -12.05 -3.12 -8.51
N LYS A 219 -12.50 -1.89 -8.21
CA LYS A 219 -12.16 -0.70 -9.01
C LYS A 219 -10.65 -0.44 -9.12
N ASP A 220 -9.89 -0.83 -8.11
CA ASP A 220 -8.45 -0.64 -8.08
C ASP A 220 -7.77 -1.77 -8.86
N GLU A 221 -8.22 -3.02 -8.68
CA GLU A 221 -7.77 -4.17 -9.48
C GLU A 221 -8.00 -3.96 -11.00
N ASP A 222 -9.20 -3.51 -11.37
CA ASP A 222 -9.55 -3.23 -12.77
C ASP A 222 -8.62 -2.17 -13.36
N ALA A 223 -8.34 -1.10 -12.61
CA ALA A 223 -7.43 -0.04 -13.05
C ALA A 223 -5.99 -0.54 -13.25
N TYR A 224 -5.53 -1.45 -12.38
CA TYR A 224 -4.23 -2.11 -12.57
C TYR A 224 -4.24 -3.00 -13.82
N PHE A 225 -5.24 -3.87 -14.01
CA PHE A 225 -5.32 -4.74 -15.19
C PHE A 225 -5.42 -3.96 -16.51
N GLU A 226 -6.08 -2.81 -16.51
CA GLU A 226 -6.13 -1.91 -17.67
C GLU A 226 -4.76 -1.32 -18.01
N ASN A 227 -3.99 -0.91 -16.99
CA ASN A 227 -2.76 -0.12 -17.18
C ASN A 227 -1.48 -0.94 -17.24
N ILE A 228 -1.41 -2.10 -16.59
CA ILE A 228 -0.20 -2.96 -16.55
C ILE A 228 0.40 -3.20 -17.92
N PRO A 229 -0.35 -3.56 -18.98
CA PRO A 229 0.25 -3.87 -20.28
C PRO A 229 0.98 -2.69 -20.93
N ASN A 230 0.73 -1.44 -20.49
CA ASN A 230 1.45 -0.26 -20.98
C ASN A 230 2.86 -0.13 -20.37
N PHE A 231 3.05 -0.60 -19.12
CA PHE A 231 4.30 -0.47 -18.35
C PHE A 231 5.09 -1.77 -18.25
N PHE A 232 4.40 -2.90 -18.24
CA PHE A 232 4.95 -4.24 -18.14
C PHE A 232 4.31 -5.13 -19.23
N PRO A 233 4.52 -4.81 -20.52
CA PRO A 233 3.93 -5.60 -21.59
C PRO A 233 4.41 -7.05 -21.55
N PRO A 234 3.60 -8.01 -22.05
CA PRO A 234 3.99 -9.41 -22.08
C PRO A 234 5.24 -9.58 -22.95
N ALA A 235 6.25 -10.26 -22.40
CA ALA A 235 7.38 -10.72 -23.17
C ALA A 235 6.94 -11.91 -24.04
N THR A 236 7.25 -11.89 -25.33
CA THR A 236 7.11 -13.07 -26.18
C THR A 236 8.42 -13.85 -26.17
N ALA A 237 8.38 -15.14 -26.47
CA ALA A 237 9.60 -15.96 -26.61
C ALA A 237 10.60 -15.40 -27.65
N GLU A 238 10.14 -14.54 -28.57
CA GLU A 238 11.00 -13.85 -29.53
C GLU A 238 11.76 -12.66 -28.91
N THR A 239 11.24 -12.05 -27.83
CA THR A 239 11.89 -10.91 -27.14
C THR A 239 13.05 -11.35 -26.24
N GLU A 240 13.08 -12.62 -25.82
CA GLU A 240 14.19 -13.22 -25.05
C GLU A 240 15.50 -13.23 -25.84
N ILE A 241 15.42 -13.34 -27.17
CA ILE A 241 16.59 -13.41 -28.07
C ILE A 241 17.22 -12.02 -28.28
N GLU A 242 16.45 -10.94 -28.27
CA GLU A 242 16.96 -9.58 -28.49
C GLU A 242 17.71 -9.02 -27.26
N THR A 243 17.38 -9.48 -26.05
CA THR A 243 18.06 -9.03 -24.83
C THR A 243 19.39 -9.74 -24.57
N GLU A 244 19.58 -10.94 -25.12
CA GLU A 244 20.85 -11.68 -25.00
C GLU A 244 21.86 -11.36 -26.11
N THR A 245 21.47 -10.63 -27.17
CA THR A 245 22.29 -10.47 -28.39
C THR A 245 23.15 -9.20 -28.47
N THR A 246 23.23 -8.39 -27.40
CA THR A 246 24.12 -7.21 -27.36
C THR A 246 25.51 -7.42 -26.74
N ASP A 247 25.86 -8.63 -26.31
CA ASP A 247 27.25 -8.99 -25.98
C ASP A 247 27.81 -10.03 -26.98
N GLU A 248 28.53 -9.53 -27.99
CA GLU A 248 29.41 -10.31 -28.91
C GLU A 248 30.51 -11.07 -28.11
N LEU A 249 30.98 -12.31 -28.37
CA LEU A 249 30.94 -13.27 -29.49
C LEU A 249 31.53 -14.64 -29.04
N GLU A 250 31.17 -15.72 -29.79
CA GLU A 250 31.97 -16.90 -30.21
C GLU A 250 32.21 -18.15 -29.30
N TYR A 251 31.52 -19.30 -29.55
CA TYR A 251 31.93 -20.45 -30.41
C TYR A 251 31.04 -21.72 -30.27
N ASP A 252 30.80 -22.36 -31.42
CA ASP A 252 30.53 -23.79 -31.76
C ASP A 252 29.28 -24.60 -31.31
N THR A 253 28.90 -25.48 -32.26
CA THR A 253 27.65 -26.22 -32.50
C THR A 253 27.56 -27.62 -31.86
N GLU A 254 26.32 -28.17 -31.87
CA GLU A 254 25.87 -29.58 -31.63
C GLU A 254 25.75 -29.95 -30.12
N ASP A 255 24.61 -30.42 -29.56
CA ASP A 255 23.67 -31.47 -29.98
C ASP A 255 22.32 -31.42 -29.21
N GLU A 256 21.30 -32.13 -29.73
CA GLU A 256 19.88 -32.20 -29.32
C GLU A 256 19.51 -32.94 -27.99
N GLN A 257 18.25 -32.69 -27.57
CA GLN A 257 17.29 -33.49 -26.76
C GLN A 257 17.45 -33.52 -25.23
N ASP A 258 16.43 -33.04 -24.46
CA ASP A 258 15.29 -33.87 -24.01
C ASP A 258 14.28 -33.10 -23.11
N GLY A 259 13.01 -33.57 -23.11
CA GLY A 259 12.19 -33.67 -21.89
C GLY A 259 11.31 -32.49 -21.40
N VAL A 260 10.10 -32.37 -21.95
CA VAL A 260 8.98 -31.58 -21.36
C VAL A 260 8.37 -32.32 -20.17
N GLN A 261 8.49 -31.78 -18.96
CA GLN A 261 7.70 -32.13 -17.77
C GLN A 261 7.28 -30.86 -17.02
N SER A 262 6.16 -30.23 -17.40
CA SER A 262 5.63 -29.05 -16.67
C SER A 262 4.11 -28.97 -16.59
N THR A 263 3.38 -30.00 -17.02
CA THR A 263 1.91 -29.97 -17.11
C THR A 263 1.18 -30.36 -15.81
N GLU A 264 1.87 -30.98 -14.85
CA GLU A 264 1.23 -31.42 -13.58
C GLU A 264 1.27 -30.33 -12.50
N ALA A 265 2.38 -29.59 -12.35
CA ALA A 265 2.50 -28.51 -11.36
C ALA A 265 1.54 -27.33 -11.62
N THR A 266 1.24 -27.05 -12.90
CA THR A 266 0.31 -26.00 -13.32
C THR A 266 -1.16 -26.33 -12.99
N THR A 267 -1.50 -27.61 -12.84
CA THR A 267 -2.87 -28.04 -12.54
C THR A 267 -3.17 -28.02 -11.04
N GLU A 268 -2.16 -28.14 -10.19
CA GLU A 268 -2.33 -28.11 -8.73
C GLU A 268 -2.52 -26.66 -8.20
N MET A 269 -1.80 -25.69 -8.78
CA MET A 269 -1.98 -24.25 -8.50
C MET A 269 -3.36 -23.70 -8.94
N LEU A 270 -4.11 -24.41 -9.80
CA LEU A 270 -5.44 -23.99 -10.28
C LEU A 270 -6.54 -24.00 -9.21
N SER A 271 -6.27 -24.51 -8.01
CA SER A 271 -7.28 -24.70 -6.95
C SER A 271 -7.15 -23.77 -5.75
N GLN A 272 -6.17 -22.86 -5.72
CA GLN A 272 -5.80 -22.11 -4.51
C GLN A 272 -5.48 -20.62 -4.76
N LEU A 273 -6.20 -19.94 -5.65
CA LEU A 273 -6.26 -18.48 -5.52
C LEU A 273 -7.14 -18.18 -4.29
N PRO A 274 -6.66 -17.40 -3.29
CA PRO A 274 -7.48 -17.08 -2.14
C PRO A 274 -8.76 -16.38 -2.59
N ASP A 275 -9.89 -16.80 -2.04
CA ASP A 275 -11.17 -16.14 -2.28
C ASP A 275 -11.04 -14.67 -1.89
N ALA A 276 -11.47 -13.77 -2.79
CA ALA A 276 -11.45 -12.33 -2.53
C ALA A 276 -12.20 -12.02 -1.22
N PRO A 277 -11.70 -11.09 -0.39
CA PRO A 277 -12.41 -10.66 0.82
C PRO A 277 -13.82 -10.18 0.47
N THR A 278 -14.85 -10.80 1.05
CA THR A 278 -16.26 -10.45 0.80
C THR A 278 -16.79 -9.35 1.70
N ASP A 279 -16.06 -8.99 2.76
CA ASP A 279 -16.53 -8.07 3.79
C ASP A 279 -15.76 -6.75 3.71
N GLU A 280 -16.47 -5.64 3.47
CA GLU A 280 -15.93 -4.30 3.68
C GLU A 280 -15.54 -4.13 5.17
N PRO A 281 -14.43 -3.43 5.49
CA PRO A 281 -14.08 -3.16 6.87
C PRO A 281 -15.20 -2.37 7.55
N VAL A 282 -15.79 -2.96 8.58
CA VAL A 282 -16.96 -2.41 9.28
C VAL A 282 -16.55 -1.14 10.03
N ASP A 283 -17.08 0.01 9.59
CA ASP A 283 -17.08 1.25 10.36
C ASP A 283 -18.04 1.12 11.54
N ILE A 284 -17.51 0.85 12.73
CA ILE A 284 -18.25 1.04 13.98
C ILE A 284 -17.87 2.41 14.54
N ASP A 285 -18.53 3.46 14.03
CA ASP A 285 -18.80 4.69 14.79
C ASP A 285 -19.93 5.50 14.13
N HIS A 286 -21.17 5.05 14.35
CA HIS A 286 -22.31 5.95 14.33
C HIS A 286 -22.34 6.74 15.65
N ALA A 287 -21.50 7.78 15.73
CA ALA A 287 -21.74 8.89 16.65
C ALA A 287 -22.60 9.93 15.92
N GLU A 288 -23.86 10.05 16.34
CA GLU A 288 -24.84 11.02 15.86
C GLU A 288 -24.27 12.45 15.82
N GLN A 289 -24.15 13.04 14.63
CA GLN A 289 -24.04 14.49 14.48
C GLN A 289 -25.44 15.09 14.28
N PRO A 290 -25.85 16.11 15.05
CA PRO A 290 -27.20 16.64 15.02
C PRO A 290 -27.47 17.45 13.73
N SER A 291 -28.62 17.17 13.14
CA SER A 291 -29.18 17.78 11.93
C SER A 291 -29.20 19.31 11.94
N GLN A 292 -28.71 19.93 10.86
CA GLN A 292 -28.89 21.35 10.56
C GLN A 292 -30.37 21.64 10.24
N LYS A 293 -31.07 22.32 11.16
CA LYS A 293 -32.37 22.95 10.87
C LYS A 293 -32.13 24.25 10.10
N LYS A 294 -32.75 24.35 8.92
CA LYS A 294 -32.95 25.59 8.18
C LYS A 294 -33.59 26.65 9.08
N GLN A 295 -32.99 27.84 9.15
CA GLN A 295 -33.68 29.02 9.67
C GLN A 295 -33.46 30.21 8.72
N LYS A 296 -34.58 30.88 8.46
CA LYS A 296 -34.79 31.99 7.53
C LYS A 296 -33.91 33.20 7.84
N THR A 297 -33.48 33.86 6.78
CA THR A 297 -33.00 35.24 6.76
C THR A 297 -34.13 36.20 7.13
N GLU A 298 -33.95 36.99 8.19
CA GLU A 298 -34.63 38.27 8.41
C GLU A 298 -33.61 39.30 8.92
N GLU A 299 -33.75 40.52 8.41
CA GLU A 299 -32.92 41.70 8.66
C GLU A 299 -33.10 42.25 10.08
N GLY A 300 -32.07 42.91 10.64
CA GLY A 300 -32.25 43.81 11.79
C GLY A 300 -31.06 43.95 12.75
N LEU A 301 -30.22 44.95 12.47
CA LEU A 301 -29.68 46.00 13.36
C LEU A 301 -29.12 45.70 14.78
N ASP A 302 -27.94 46.32 14.99
CA ASP A 302 -27.36 46.96 16.19
C ASP A 302 -26.44 46.17 17.16
N ASP A 303 -25.15 46.49 17.04
CA ASP A 303 -24.17 46.97 18.05
C ASP A 303 -24.02 46.28 19.42
N ASP A 304 -22.84 45.69 19.64
CA ASP A 304 -21.83 46.23 20.59
C ASP A 304 -20.61 45.28 20.69
N PHE A 305 -19.48 45.70 20.12
CA PHE A 305 -18.18 45.04 20.27
C PHE A 305 -17.29 45.91 21.18
N ILE A 306 -16.90 45.40 22.35
CA ILE A 306 -15.92 46.05 23.22
C ILE A 306 -14.52 45.58 22.79
N VAL A 307 -13.72 46.52 22.28
CA VAL A 307 -12.29 46.38 22.05
C VAL A 307 -11.56 46.53 23.38
N VAL A 308 -10.71 45.58 23.73
CA VAL A 308 -9.82 45.68 24.90
C VAL A 308 -8.40 45.93 24.35
N ASP A 309 -7.92 47.17 24.51
CA ASP A 309 -6.56 47.55 24.17
C ASP A 309 -5.57 46.89 25.15
N ARG A 310 -4.52 46.29 24.59
CA ARG A 310 -3.38 45.73 25.33
C ARG A 310 -2.25 46.77 25.24
N GLU A 311 -1.86 47.33 26.39
CA GLU A 311 -0.76 48.28 26.49
C GLU A 311 0.59 47.58 26.20
N ASP A 312 1.32 48.09 25.20
CA ASP A 312 2.72 47.73 24.94
C ASP A 312 3.63 48.61 25.82
N GLU A 313 4.35 47.99 26.77
CA GLU A 313 5.52 48.59 27.41
C GLU A 313 6.73 48.44 26.48
N ASP A 314 7.19 49.55 25.89
CA ASP A 314 8.48 49.58 25.20
C ASP A 314 9.52 50.42 25.96
N ILE A 315 10.68 49.80 26.12
CA ILE A 315 11.78 50.19 26.99
C ILE A 315 12.63 51.24 26.27
N THR A 316 12.58 52.49 26.73
CA THR A 316 13.49 53.53 26.22
C THR A 316 14.88 53.42 26.83
N LYS A 317 15.84 52.98 26.00
CA LYS A 317 17.28 53.07 26.28
C LYS A 317 17.78 54.51 26.12
N SER A 318 18.56 54.92 27.11
CA SER A 318 19.39 56.13 27.14
C SER A 318 20.33 56.25 25.94
N LYS A 319 20.42 57.46 25.36
CA LYS A 319 21.70 58.01 24.88
C LYS A 319 21.68 59.54 24.95
N SER A 320 22.77 60.03 25.54
CA SER A 320 23.29 61.39 25.63
C SER A 320 23.10 62.25 24.38
N GLU A 321 22.79 63.54 24.59
CA GLU A 321 23.62 64.68 24.16
C GLU A 321 23.03 66.02 24.65
N LEU A 322 23.90 66.82 25.30
CA LEU A 322 23.84 68.25 25.64
C LEU A 322 22.84 68.74 26.72
#